data_AF-A0A4Q9KG56-F1
#
_entry.id   AF-A0A4Q9KG56-F1
#
_cell.length_a   1.000
_cell.length_b   1.000
_cell.length_c   1.000
_cell.angle_alpha   90.00
_cell.angle_beta   90.00
_cell.angle_gamma   90.00
#
_symmetry.space_group_name_H-M   'P 1'
#
loop_
_entity.id
_entity.type
_entity.pdbx_description
1 polymer ?
#
loop_
_entity_poly.entity_id
_entity_poly.type
_entity_poly.pdbx_seq_one_letter_code
_entity_poly.pdbx_strand_id
1 'polypeptide(L)'
;MDAEAFDRYFTARYPVLVGHVTAMWGDPDAAAAAVQEACVRARTKRREFGRHPHPDAWIRTVARNLLTDGWRPRQRPHQQRAGRRRPPRPPPRRPW
;
A
#
# COMPACT_ATOMS: atom_id res chain seq x y z
N MET A 1 0.12 12.44 16.74
CA MET A 1 0.86 11.16 16.82
C MET A 1 2.34 11.41 16.65
N ASP A 2 3.17 10.71 17.41
CA ASP A 2 4.60 10.55 17.12
C ASP A 2 4.82 9.69 15.86
N ALA A 3 6.07 9.49 15.46
CA ALA A 3 6.42 8.79 14.24
C ALA A 3 6.13 7.27 14.33
N GLU A 4 6.37 6.64 15.47
CA GLU A 4 6.18 5.19 15.64
C GLU A 4 4.70 4.82 15.69
N ALA A 5 3.89 5.63 16.38
CA ALA A 5 2.44 5.48 16.41
C ALA A 5 1.83 5.61 15.01
N PHE A 6 2.34 6.54 14.19
CA PHE A 6 1.93 6.71 12.80
C PHE A 6 2.31 5.47 11.96
N ASP A 7 3.58 5.04 12.01
CA ASP A 7 4.06 3.92 11.21
C ASP A 7 3.32 2.61 11.58
N ARG A 8 3.04 2.37 12.87
CA ARG A 8 2.22 1.22 13.33
C ARG A 8 0.79 1.29 12.82
N TYR A 9 0.14 2.45 12.95
CA TYR A 9 -1.24 2.66 12.50
C TYR A 9 -1.38 2.37 11.00
N PHE A 10 -0.46 2.91 10.20
CA PHE A 10 -0.49 2.76 8.75
C PHE A 10 -0.09 1.37 8.28
N THR A 11 0.87 0.74 8.94
CA THR A 11 1.28 -0.65 8.60
C THR A 11 0.10 -1.62 8.74
N ALA A 12 -0.71 -1.47 9.80
CA ALA A 12 -1.88 -2.32 10.02
C ALA A 12 -3.00 -2.09 9.00
N ARG A 13 -3.18 -0.85 8.54
CA ARG A 13 -4.30 -0.46 7.65
C ARG A 13 -3.97 -0.48 6.17
N TYR A 14 -2.68 -0.52 5.82
CA TYR A 14 -2.21 -0.48 4.44
C TYR A 14 -2.92 -1.49 3.51
N PRO A 15 -3.06 -2.79 3.87
CA PRO A 15 -3.71 -3.76 2.98
C PRO A 15 -5.18 -3.42 2.69
N VAL A 16 -5.91 -2.94 3.69
CA VAL A 16 -7.32 -2.55 3.55
C VAL A 16 -7.46 -1.29 2.69
N LEU A 17 -6.58 -0.31 2.87
CA LEU A 17 -6.56 0.92 2.07
C LEU A 17 -6.26 0.63 0.61
N VAL A 18 -5.27 -0.23 0.33
CA VAL A 18 -4.98 -0.68 -1.04
C VAL A 18 -6.18 -1.42 -1.62
N GLY A 19 -6.75 -2.40 -0.90
CA GLY A 19 -7.92 -3.16 -1.36
C GLY A 19 -9.11 -2.26 -1.73
N HIS A 20 -9.40 -1.23 -0.93
CA HIS A 20 -10.45 -0.26 -1.26
C HIS A 20 -10.14 0.55 -2.53
N VAL A 21 -8.92 1.04 -2.70
CA VAL A 21 -8.54 1.81 -3.89
C VAL A 21 -8.52 0.91 -5.13
N THR A 22 -8.02 -0.32 -5.00
CA THR A 22 -8.05 -1.33 -6.06
C THR A 22 -9.47 -1.66 -6.49
N ALA A 23 -10.42 -1.79 -5.56
CA ALA A 23 -11.82 -2.04 -5.90
C ALA A 23 -12.46 -0.91 -6.72
N MET A 24 -11.97 0.33 -6.55
CA MET A 24 -12.49 1.49 -7.28
C MET A 24 -11.78 1.71 -8.64
N TRP A 25 -10.48 1.41 -8.76
CA TRP A 25 -9.68 1.71 -9.97
C TRP A 25 -9.30 0.50 -10.83
N GLY A 26 -9.43 -0.73 -10.32
CA GLY A 26 -9.15 -1.96 -11.06
C GLY A 26 -7.67 -2.31 -11.25
N ASP A 27 -6.74 -1.45 -10.81
CA ASP A 27 -5.29 -1.68 -10.92
C ASP A 27 -4.64 -1.79 -9.52
N PRO A 28 -4.25 -3.00 -9.08
CA PRO A 28 -3.63 -3.22 -7.76
C PRO A 28 -2.29 -2.53 -7.59
N ASP A 29 -1.46 -2.47 -8.65
CA ASP A 29 -0.12 -1.88 -8.60
C ASP A 29 -0.21 -0.35 -8.52
N ALA A 30 -1.06 0.26 -9.36
CA ALA A 30 -1.31 1.69 -9.29
C ALA A 30 -1.95 2.09 -7.95
N ALA A 31 -2.89 1.30 -7.42
CA ALA A 31 -3.50 1.52 -6.12
C ALA A 31 -2.47 1.45 -4.98
N ALA A 32 -1.60 0.43 -4.97
CA ALA A 32 -0.53 0.30 -3.99
C ALA A 32 0.42 1.51 -4.03
N ALA A 33 0.84 1.92 -5.21
CA ALA A 33 1.71 3.09 -5.38
C ALA A 33 1.03 4.38 -4.89
N ALA A 34 -0.24 4.60 -5.22
CA ALA A 34 -0.99 5.79 -4.82
C ALA A 34 -1.20 5.86 -3.30
N VAL A 35 -1.50 4.74 -2.66
CA VAL A 35 -1.63 4.66 -1.19
C VAL A 35 -0.28 4.90 -0.51
N GLN A 36 0.82 4.37 -1.02
CA GLN A 36 2.16 4.64 -0.47
C GLN A 36 2.51 6.13 -0.55
N GLU A 37 2.29 6.77 -1.70
CA GLU A 37 2.52 8.21 -1.86
C GLU A 37 1.63 9.03 -0.91
N ALA A 38 0.36 8.65 -0.74
CA ALA A 38 -0.53 9.28 0.24
C ALA A 38 -0.01 9.12 1.68
N CYS A 39 0.50 7.95 2.06
CA CYS A 39 1.12 7.71 3.36
C CYS A 39 2.38 8.58 3.55
N VAL A 40 3.23 8.71 2.52
CA VAL A 40 4.41 9.59 2.56
C VAL A 40 4.00 11.04 2.81
N ARG A 41 2.98 11.54 2.09
CA ARG A 41 2.43 12.89 2.30
C ARG A 41 1.86 13.07 3.70
N ALA A 42 1.15 12.08 4.22
CA ALA A 42 0.63 12.10 5.59
C ALA A 42 1.77 12.13 6.63
N ARG A 43 2.86 11.39 6.42
CA ARG A 43 4.03 11.37 7.32
C ARG A 43 4.70 12.74 7.39
N THR A 44 4.80 13.45 6.26
CA THR A 44 5.31 14.83 6.20
C THR A 44 4.47 15.79 7.04
N LYS A 45 3.15 15.58 7.10
CA LYS A 45 2.20 16.42 7.86
C LYS A 45 1.64 15.74 9.13
N ARG A 46 2.36 14.77 9.71
CA ARG A 46 1.85 13.87 10.78
C ARG A 46 1.22 14.58 12.00
N ARG A 47 1.68 15.78 12.36
CA ARG A 47 1.15 16.56 13.49
C ARG A 47 -0.28 17.05 13.23
N GLU A 48 -0.53 17.51 12.01
CA GLU A 48 -1.85 17.96 11.54
C GLU A 48 -2.74 16.76 11.24
N PHE A 49 -2.17 15.74 10.57
CA PHE A 49 -2.87 14.51 10.21
C PHE A 49 -3.44 13.76 11.43
N GLY A 50 -2.69 13.72 12.53
CA GLY A 50 -3.15 13.09 13.77
C GLY A 50 -4.32 13.80 14.47
N ARG A 51 -4.71 15.01 14.03
CA ARG A 51 -5.89 15.74 14.52
C ARG A 51 -7.10 15.57 13.59
N HIS A 52 -6.93 14.92 12.44
CA HIS A 52 -8.01 14.73 11.48
C HIS A 52 -9.01 13.69 12.03
N PRO A 53 -10.33 13.94 11.98
CA PRO A 53 -11.33 13.03 12.52
C PRO A 53 -11.38 11.69 11.79
N HIS A 54 -11.04 11.69 10.50
CA HIS A 54 -11.09 10.51 9.63
C HIS A 54 -9.81 10.35 8.78
N PRO A 55 -8.68 9.93 9.38
CA PRO A 55 -7.39 9.80 8.69
C PRO A 55 -7.46 8.86 7.47
N ASP A 56 -8.20 7.75 7.56
CA ASP A 56 -8.35 6.79 6.45
C ASP A 56 -9.14 7.35 5.26
N ALA A 57 -10.10 8.25 5.53
CA ALA A 57 -10.86 8.91 4.47
C ALA A 57 -9.98 9.91 3.70
N TRP A 58 -9.12 10.62 4.41
CA TRP A 58 -8.15 11.52 3.80
C TRP A 58 -7.19 10.76 2.87
N ILE A 59 -6.65 9.62 3.33
CA ILE A 59 -5.73 8.80 2.52
C ILE A 59 -6.39 8.29 1.25
N ARG A 60 -7.60 7.75 1.36
CA ARG A 60 -8.37 7.30 0.20
C ARG A 60 -8.64 8.44 -0.78
N THR A 61 -8.94 9.64 -0.27
CA THR A 61 -9.15 10.84 -1.10
C THR A 61 -7.88 11.24 -1.84
N VAL A 62 -6.74 11.28 -1.14
CA VAL A 62 -5.46 11.61 -1.78
C VAL A 62 -5.07 10.57 -2.82
N ALA A 63 -5.19 9.27 -2.50
CA ALA A 63 -4.90 8.20 -3.46
C ALA A 63 -5.81 8.27 -4.70
N ARG A 64 -7.11 8.54 -4.50
CA ARG A 64 -8.07 8.75 -5.58
C ARG A 64 -7.67 9.91 -6.49
N ASN A 65 -7.32 11.05 -5.89
CA ASN A 65 -6.94 12.24 -6.64
C ASN A 65 -5.66 11.99 -7.44
N LEU A 66 -4.65 11.33 -6.86
CA LEU A 66 -3.44 10.93 -7.60
C LEU A 66 -3.78 10.12 -8.86
N LEU A 67 -4.65 9.12 -8.72
CA LEU A 67 -5.03 8.29 -9.87
C LEU A 67 -5.89 9.05 -10.89
N THR A 68 -6.73 9.99 -10.45
CA THR A 68 -7.55 10.83 -11.32
C THR A 68 -6.70 11.83 -12.10
N ASP A 69 -5.70 12.42 -11.45
CA ASP A 69 -4.81 13.44 -12.01
C ASP A 69 -3.74 12.85 -12.95
N GLY A 70 -3.79 11.55 -13.25
CA GLY A 70 -2.81 10.86 -14.09
C GLY A 70 -1.40 10.84 -13.47
N TRP A 71 -1.32 10.88 -12.14
CA TRP A 71 -0.05 10.86 -11.43
C TRP A 71 0.79 9.65 -11.85
N ARG A 72 2.06 9.90 -12.19
CA ARG A 72 3.05 8.86 -12.42
C ARG A 72 3.87 8.68 -11.15
N PRO A 73 3.79 7.51 -10.48
CA PRO A 73 4.66 7.21 -9.36
C PRO A 73 6.11 7.37 -9.80
N ARG A 74 6.92 8.04 -8.98
CA ARG A 74 8.37 7.89 -9.08
C ARG A 74 8.62 6.43 -8.74
N GLN A 75 9.06 5.64 -9.71
CA GLN A 75 9.36 4.22 -9.53
C GLN A 75 10.38 4.09 -8.37
N ARG A 76 9.89 3.81 -7.17
CA ARG A 76 10.73 3.26 -6.11
C ARG A 76 10.72 1.76 -6.39
N PRO A 77 11.89 1.11 -6.50
CA PRO A 77 11.90 -0.34 -6.64
C PRO A 77 11.17 -0.93 -5.43
N HIS A 78 9.92 -1.32 -5.66
CA HIS A 78 9.21 -2.21 -4.77
C HIS A 78 10.07 -3.46 -4.77
N GLN A 79 10.81 -3.70 -3.68
CA GLN A 79 11.35 -5.01 -3.39
C GLN A 79 10.15 -5.94 -3.36
N GLN A 80 9.81 -6.50 -4.52
CA GLN A 80 8.78 -7.49 -4.68
C GLN A 80 9.12 -8.56 -3.66
N ARG A 81 8.19 -8.80 -2.73
CA ARG A 81 8.22 -10.01 -1.92
C ARG A 81 8.15 -11.17 -2.90
N ALA A 82 9.32 -11.67 -3.29
CA ALA A 82 9.50 -12.95 -3.92
C ALA A 82 9.00 -14.01 -2.93
N GLY A 83 7.71 -14.29 -3.05
CA GLY A 83 6.97 -15.26 -2.26
C GLY A 83 5.83 -15.83 -3.09
N ARG A 84 6.03 -15.96 -4.40
CA ARG A 84 5.24 -16.88 -5.22
C ARG A 84 5.40 -18.26 -4.57
N ARG A 85 4.27 -18.89 -4.28
CA ARG A 85 4.13 -20.27 -3.79
C ARG A 85 5.19 -21.16 -4.43
N ARG A 86 6.04 -21.78 -3.60
CA ARG A 86 6.94 -22.85 -4.02
C ARG A 86 6.07 -24.00 -4.56
N PRO A 87 6.18 -24.43 -5.82
CA PRO A 87 5.47 -25.63 -6.27
C PRO A 87 5.97 -26.84 -5.47
N PRO A 88 5.10 -27.81 -5.12
CA PRO A 88 5.51 -29.00 -4.38
C PRO A 88 6.59 -29.74 -5.16
N ARG A 89 7.67 -30.14 -4.46
CA ARG A 89 8.73 -30.97 -5.05
C ARG A 89 8.09 -32.28 -5.56
N PRO A 90 8.38 -32.72 -6.80
CA PRO A 90 7.97 -34.05 -7.25
C PRO A 90 8.64 -35.11 -6.37
N PRO A 91 7.94 -36.21 -6.03
CA PRO A 91 8.49 -37.27 -5.19
C PRO A 91 9.71 -37.92 -5.87
N PRO A 92 10.68 -38.43 -5.08
CA PRO A 92 11.86 -39.08 -5.65
C PRO A 92 11.42 -40.33 -6.43
N ARG A 93 11.87 -40.43 -7.68
CA ARG A 93 11.73 -41.64 -8.48
C ARG A 93 12.55 -42.74 -7.79
N ARG A 94 11.88 -43.78 -7.31
CA ARG A 94 12.53 -44.98 -6.80
C ARG A 94 13.25 -45.68 -7.96
N PRO A 95 14.51 -46.08 -7.81
CA PRO A 95 15.13 -47.00 -8.75
C PRO A 95 14.55 -48.41 -8.53
N TRP A 96 14.38 -49.14 -9.63
CA TRP A 96 14.18 -50.59 -9.61
C TRP A 96 15.54 -51.26 -9.48
#